data_AF-A0A815MVM7-F1
#
_entry.id   AF-A0A815MVM7-F1
#
_cell.length_a   1.000
_cell.length_b   1.000
_cell.length_c   1.000
_cell.angle_alpha   90.00
_cell.angle_beta   90.00
_cell.angle_gamma   90.00
#
_symmetry.space_group_name_H-M   'P 1'
#
loop_
_entity.id
_entity.type
_entity.pdbx_description
1 polymer ?
#
loop_
_entity_poly.entity_id
_entity_poly.type
_entity_poly.pdbx_seq_one_letter_code
_entity_poly.pdbx_strand_id
1 'polypeptide(L)'
;MDAPSTSQVQLVREITRIERIGAHSHIRGLGLNDSLEARAVRQGMVGQVTARRVLGLTVELIKEGKAADRALLIAGQPGTDKTVIAMGKFCFDHRTSRVIRTQADKFIEGKVAEIQFNRPATGSGAKIGKMTLKTTELETIYDLGQKMIEALTKENVQARLNLFNVPKGELQKRKEFVHTVTFLALFSDDIGEIKSEVRERINDKVAEWHEEGKAEIVPDVLFIDEVHMLDIEYFSFLNRALESDMVSILIMATNRGITK
;
A
#
# COMPACT_ATOMS: atom_id res chain seq x y z
N MET A 1 -35.24 -11.79 -7.53
CA MET A 1 -34.22 -10.82 -7.99
C MET A 1 -33.59 -10.26 -6.72
N ASP A 2 -32.61 -10.99 -6.20
CA ASP A 2 -31.97 -10.66 -4.93
C ASP A 2 -30.73 -9.80 -5.20
N ALA A 3 -30.66 -8.65 -4.52
CA ALA A 3 -29.52 -7.74 -4.59
C ALA A 3 -28.26 -8.41 -4.01
N PRO A 4 -27.07 -8.25 -4.62
CA PRO A 4 -25.86 -8.83 -4.06
C PRO A 4 -25.50 -8.11 -2.75
N SER A 5 -25.23 -8.92 -1.72
CA SER A 5 -24.82 -8.46 -0.40
C SER A 5 -23.48 -7.73 -0.48
N THR A 6 -23.47 -6.46 -0.05
CA THR A 6 -22.27 -5.64 0.08
C THR A 6 -21.29 -6.32 1.04
N SER A 7 -20.29 -6.99 0.48
CA SER A 7 -19.20 -7.59 1.25
C SER A 7 -18.42 -6.45 1.90
N GLN A 8 -18.49 -6.38 3.23
CA GLN A 8 -17.73 -5.41 4.02
C GLN A 8 -16.25 -5.68 3.79
N VAL A 9 -15.58 -4.77 3.07
CA VAL A 9 -14.13 -4.76 2.93
C VAL A 9 -13.56 -4.67 4.35
N GLN A 10 -12.94 -5.74 4.83
CA GLN A 10 -12.20 -5.71 6.08
C GLN A 10 -11.07 -4.69 5.90
N LEU A 11 -11.10 -3.63 6.70
CA LEU A 11 -9.99 -2.71 6.86
C LEU A 11 -8.77 -3.54 7.28
N VAL A 12 -7.85 -3.74 6.33
CA VAL A 12 -6.51 -4.26 6.62
C VAL A 12 -5.90 -3.24 7.57
N ARG A 13 -5.90 -3.55 8.87
CA ARG A 13 -5.09 -2.83 9.84
C ARG A 13 -3.67 -2.88 9.30
N GLU A 14 -3.02 -1.73 9.18
CA GLU A 14 -1.59 -1.66 8.92
C GLU A 14 -0.91 -2.61 9.90
N ILE A 15 -0.52 -3.79 9.40
CA ILE A 15 0.43 -4.64 10.08
C ILE A 15 1.64 -3.74 10.17
N THR A 16 1.99 -3.30 11.38
CA THR A 16 3.30 -2.72 11.67
C THR A 16 4.31 -3.74 11.18
N ARG A 17 4.72 -3.59 9.91
CA ARG A 17 5.71 -4.42 9.26
C ARG A 17 6.96 -4.18 10.08
N ILE A 18 7.36 -5.19 10.82
CA ILE A 18 8.67 -5.25 11.44
C ILE A 18 9.63 -5.16 10.25
N GLU A 19 10.21 -3.97 10.04
CA GLU A 19 11.33 -3.81 9.12
C GLU A 19 12.47 -4.67 9.68
N ARG A 20 12.57 -5.90 9.16
CA ARG A 20 13.77 -6.72 9.37
C ARG A 20 14.92 -5.90 8.82
N ILE A 21 15.81 -5.44 9.70
CA ILE A 21 17.02 -4.71 9.35
C ILE A 21 17.84 -5.59 8.40
N GLY A 22 17.63 -5.42 7.10
CA GLY A 22 18.38 -6.10 6.06
C GLY A 22 19.80 -5.53 5.95
N ALA A 23 20.68 -6.24 5.23
CA ALA A 23 22.05 -5.82 4.95
C ALA A 23 22.16 -4.40 4.34
N HIS A 24 21.06 -3.91 3.76
CA HIS A 24 20.98 -2.64 3.02
C HIS A 24 20.07 -1.59 3.70
N SER A 25 19.73 -1.79 4.98
CA SER A 25 18.91 -0.86 5.79
C SER A 25 19.50 0.55 5.98
N HIS A 26 20.79 0.72 5.71
CA HIS A 26 21.51 1.99 5.85
C HIS A 26 21.42 2.90 4.61
N ILE A 27 21.06 2.35 3.45
CA ILE A 27 20.76 3.13 2.24
C ILE A 27 19.47 3.90 2.51
N ARG A 28 19.31 5.12 1.97
CA ARG A 28 18.09 5.94 2.16
C ARG A 28 17.64 6.64 0.88
N GLY A 29 18.28 6.31 -0.24
CA GLY A 29 18.13 7.03 -1.51
C GLY A 29 19.36 6.87 -2.40
N LEU A 30 19.24 7.23 -3.69
CA LEU A 30 20.38 7.22 -4.62
C LEU A 30 21.40 8.35 -4.40
N GLY A 31 21.18 9.27 -3.47
CA GLY A 31 22.07 10.37 -3.16
C GLY A 31 22.33 11.33 -4.34
N LEU A 32 21.27 11.62 -5.10
CA LEU A 32 21.27 12.57 -6.21
C LEU A 32 20.96 14.00 -5.72
N ASN A 33 21.43 15.01 -6.44
CA ASN A 33 20.97 16.39 -6.31
C ASN A 33 19.79 16.68 -7.29
N ASP A 34 19.29 17.91 -7.29
CA ASP A 34 18.16 18.34 -8.13
C ASP A 34 18.51 18.30 -9.63
N SER A 35 19.79 18.31 -9.97
CA SER A 35 20.30 18.13 -11.34
C SER A 35 20.56 16.66 -11.72
N LEU A 36 20.10 15.71 -10.89
CA LEU A 36 20.27 14.26 -11.05
C LEU A 36 21.73 13.78 -11.04
N GLU A 37 22.64 14.55 -10.46
CA GLU A 37 24.03 14.15 -10.27
C GLU A 37 24.24 13.47 -8.91
N ALA A 38 24.95 12.34 -8.92
CA ALA A 38 25.27 11.60 -7.71
C ALA A 38 26.49 12.17 -7.00
N ARG A 39 26.39 12.36 -5.68
CA ARG A 39 27.57 12.68 -4.85
C ARG A 39 28.33 11.42 -4.48
N ALA A 40 29.65 11.55 -4.32
CA ALA A 40 30.55 10.44 -3.96
C ALA A 40 30.08 9.66 -2.72
N VAL A 41 29.57 10.36 -1.70
CA VAL A 41 28.94 9.75 -0.51
C VAL A 41 27.67 10.53 -0.18
N ARG A 42 26.49 9.88 -0.23
CA ARG A 42 25.21 10.51 0.17
C ARG A 42 24.11 9.45 0.34
N GLN A 43 23.20 9.65 1.31
CA GLN A 43 22.05 8.76 1.56
C GLN A 43 22.43 7.27 1.75
N GLY A 44 23.56 7.02 2.41
CA GLY A 44 24.05 5.65 2.64
C GLY A 44 24.72 4.99 1.43
N MET A 45 24.76 5.63 0.27
CA MET A 45 25.44 5.15 -0.93
C MET A 45 26.85 5.74 -1.03
N VAL A 46 27.83 4.92 -1.39
CA VAL A 46 29.23 5.31 -1.62
C VAL A 46 29.64 4.89 -3.03
N GLY A 47 30.28 5.79 -3.79
CA GLY A 47 30.74 5.49 -5.14
C GLY A 47 29.60 5.25 -6.13
N GLN A 48 29.88 4.47 -7.18
CA GLN A 48 28.94 4.09 -8.25
C GLN A 48 28.16 5.28 -8.83
N VAL A 49 28.85 6.42 -8.98
CA VAL A 49 28.28 7.72 -9.36
C VAL A 49 27.55 7.64 -10.70
N THR A 50 28.14 6.97 -11.68
CA THR A 50 27.54 6.78 -13.00
C THR A 50 26.27 5.95 -12.95
N ALA A 51 26.29 4.79 -12.28
CA ALA A 51 25.12 3.91 -12.18
C ALA A 51 23.97 4.61 -11.44
N ARG A 52 24.27 5.35 -10.37
CA ARG A 52 23.31 6.14 -9.60
C ARG A 52 22.67 7.25 -10.42
N ARG A 53 23.47 7.97 -11.21
CA ARG A 53 22.99 9.01 -12.13
C ARG A 53 22.06 8.43 -13.19
N VAL A 54 22.47 7.32 -13.83
CA VAL A 54 21.66 6.65 -14.86
C VAL A 54 20.31 6.23 -14.28
N LEU A 55 20.28 5.60 -13.11
CA LEU A 55 19.02 5.26 -12.44
C LEU A 55 18.17 6.48 -12.07
N GLY A 56 18.81 7.58 -11.67
CA GLY A 56 18.13 8.86 -11.45
C GLY A 56 17.39 9.36 -12.68
N LEU A 57 18.07 9.35 -13.81
CA LEU A 57 17.51 9.72 -15.10
C LEU A 57 16.40 8.75 -15.53
N THR A 58 16.60 7.44 -15.36
CA THR A 58 15.59 6.44 -15.67
C THR A 58 14.31 6.69 -14.89
N VAL A 59 14.40 6.96 -13.57
CA VAL A 59 13.22 7.31 -12.75
C VAL A 59 12.49 8.54 -13.30
N GLU A 60 13.23 9.57 -13.71
CA GLU A 60 12.61 10.78 -14.23
C GLU A 60 11.92 10.53 -15.58
N LEU A 61 12.56 9.76 -16.48
CA LEU A 61 11.95 9.32 -17.73
C LEU A 61 10.66 8.52 -17.50
N ILE A 62 10.61 7.72 -16.43
CA ILE A 62 9.42 6.95 -16.08
C ILE A 62 8.32 7.86 -15.55
N LYS A 63 8.63 8.81 -14.66
CA LYS A 63 7.64 9.80 -14.21
C LYS A 63 7.06 10.62 -15.36
N GLU A 64 7.87 10.88 -16.38
CA GLU A 64 7.44 11.56 -17.61
C GLU A 64 6.69 10.63 -18.59
N GLY A 65 6.53 9.34 -18.27
CA GLY A 65 5.83 8.35 -19.10
C GLY A 65 6.60 7.91 -20.35
N LYS A 66 7.89 8.25 -20.48
CA LYS A 66 8.70 8.02 -21.70
C LYS A 66 9.40 6.66 -21.75
N ALA A 67 9.24 5.83 -20.72
CA ALA A 67 9.97 4.56 -20.56
C ALA A 67 9.10 3.44 -19.98
N ALA A 68 7.77 3.50 -20.15
CA ALA A 68 6.85 2.53 -19.57
C ALA A 68 7.06 1.09 -20.11
N ASP A 69 7.64 0.90 -21.29
CA ASP A 69 7.80 -0.39 -21.97
C ASP A 69 9.22 -0.98 -21.87
N ARG A 70 10.09 -0.41 -21.02
CA ARG A 70 11.53 -0.74 -21.03
C ARG A 70 11.98 -1.46 -19.77
N ALA A 71 12.81 -2.48 -19.97
CA ALA A 71 13.55 -3.13 -18.91
C ALA A 71 14.95 -2.51 -18.74
N LEU A 72 15.39 -2.33 -17.50
CA LEU A 72 16.74 -1.89 -17.16
C LEU A 72 17.57 -3.09 -16.68
N LEU A 73 18.67 -3.38 -17.37
CA LEU A 73 19.62 -4.41 -16.97
C LEU A 73 20.85 -3.79 -16.29
N ILE A 74 21.16 -4.23 -15.07
CA ILE A 74 22.37 -3.86 -14.33
C ILE A 74 23.31 -5.07 -14.32
N ALA A 75 24.45 -4.93 -14.98
CA ALA A 75 25.48 -5.96 -15.05
C ALA A 75 26.77 -5.49 -14.37
N GLY A 76 27.50 -6.42 -13.74
CA GLY A 76 28.76 -6.10 -13.07
C GLY A 76 29.28 -7.26 -12.22
N GLN A 77 30.51 -7.16 -11.73
CA GLN A 77 31.13 -8.20 -10.91
C GLN A 77 30.38 -8.42 -9.58
N PRO A 78 30.42 -9.62 -8.97
CA PRO A 78 29.91 -9.83 -7.62
C PRO A 78 30.49 -8.81 -6.62
N GLY A 79 29.68 -8.34 -5.67
CA GLY A 79 30.11 -7.34 -4.68
C GLY A 79 30.18 -5.89 -5.18
N THR A 80 29.68 -5.58 -6.39
CA THR A 80 29.59 -4.21 -6.93
C THR A 80 28.30 -3.47 -6.56
N ASP A 81 27.58 -3.94 -5.53
CA ASP A 81 26.39 -3.26 -4.99
C ASP A 81 25.25 -3.04 -6.00
N LYS A 82 25.12 -3.90 -7.04
CA LYS A 82 24.05 -3.81 -8.05
C LYS A 82 22.65 -3.83 -7.44
N THR A 83 22.43 -4.74 -6.50
CA THR A 83 21.18 -4.90 -5.75
C THR A 83 20.87 -3.63 -4.96
N VAL A 84 21.86 -3.08 -4.26
CA VAL A 84 21.77 -1.81 -3.51
C VAL A 84 21.43 -0.63 -4.43
N ILE A 85 22.07 -0.57 -5.59
CA ILE A 85 21.88 0.48 -6.57
C ILE A 85 20.46 0.44 -7.15
N ALA A 86 19.93 -0.75 -7.46
CA ALA A 86 18.53 -0.93 -7.85
C ALA A 86 17.56 -0.58 -6.71
N MET A 87 17.87 -0.99 -5.48
CA MET A 87 17.01 -0.77 -4.31
C MET A 87 16.98 0.70 -3.84
N GLY A 88 18.02 1.49 -4.12
CA GLY A 88 18.20 2.82 -3.53
C GLY A 88 17.11 3.84 -3.83
N LYS A 89 16.53 3.89 -5.06
CA LYS A 89 15.39 4.79 -5.37
C LYS A 89 14.05 4.09 -5.30
N PHE A 90 14.03 2.81 -5.67
CA PHE A 90 12.81 2.08 -6.00
C PHE A 90 12.27 1.25 -4.84
N CYS A 91 13.13 0.82 -3.91
CA CYS A 91 12.71 0.01 -2.76
C CYS A 91 12.48 0.85 -1.50
N PHE A 92 13.11 2.02 -1.35
CA PHE A 92 12.89 2.89 -0.18
C PHE A 92 11.51 3.54 -0.14
N ASP A 93 10.84 3.59 -1.28
CA ASP A 93 9.40 3.76 -1.29
C ASP A 93 8.81 2.37 -1.49
N HIS A 94 8.66 1.59 -0.41
CA HIS A 94 8.02 0.27 -0.39
C HIS A 94 6.55 0.38 -0.85
N ARG A 95 6.34 0.55 -2.14
CA ARG A 95 5.07 0.93 -2.75
C ARG A 95 4.80 0.02 -3.94
N THR A 96 4.73 -1.29 -3.66
CA THR A 96 4.23 -2.25 -4.65
C THR A 96 2.91 -1.77 -5.25
N SER A 97 2.65 -2.14 -6.50
CA SER A 97 1.65 -1.58 -7.42
C SER A 97 0.41 -1.09 -6.72
N ARG A 98 0.21 0.23 -6.74
CA ARG A 98 -0.79 0.92 -5.92
C ARG A 98 -1.98 1.31 -6.78
N VAL A 99 -3.13 0.73 -6.47
CA VAL A 99 -4.41 1.38 -6.77
C VAL A 99 -4.69 2.30 -5.60
N ILE A 100 -4.57 3.61 -5.83
CA ILE A 100 -4.89 4.62 -4.83
C ILE A 100 -6.36 4.96 -5.01
N ARG A 101 -7.22 4.40 -4.17
CA ARG A 101 -8.65 4.71 -4.16
C ARG A 101 -8.94 5.79 -3.14
N THR A 102 -9.46 6.92 -3.60
CA THR A 102 -9.94 7.98 -2.71
C THR A 102 -11.41 7.74 -2.42
N GLN A 103 -11.73 7.50 -1.15
CA GLN A 103 -13.10 7.31 -0.69
C GLN A 103 -13.44 8.32 0.41
N ALA A 104 -14.56 9.02 0.22
CA ALA A 104 -15.10 9.90 1.25
C ALA A 104 -16.04 9.10 2.15
N ASP A 105 -15.59 8.81 3.36
CA ASP A 105 -16.40 8.12 4.36
C ASP A 105 -16.84 9.10 5.45
N LYS A 106 -18.02 8.86 6.00
CA LYS A 106 -18.56 9.64 7.12
C LYS A 106 -18.09 9.00 8.42
N PHE A 107 -17.36 9.76 9.22
CA PHE A 107 -16.89 9.32 10.53
C PHE A 107 -17.64 10.04 11.63
N ILE A 108 -17.83 9.31 12.72
CA ILE A 108 -18.37 9.86 13.95
C ILE A 108 -17.20 10.04 14.92
N GLU A 109 -16.92 11.29 15.29
CA GLU A 109 -15.89 11.64 16.28
C GLU A 109 -16.55 12.35 17.45
N GLY A 110 -16.41 11.77 18.65
CA GLY A 110 -16.98 12.33 19.86
C GLY A 110 -16.34 11.73 21.10
N LYS A 111 -16.34 12.48 22.20
CA LYS A 111 -15.93 11.94 23.50
C LYS A 111 -17.02 11.00 24.00
N VAL A 112 -16.64 9.78 24.34
CA VAL A 112 -17.56 8.82 24.98
C VAL A 112 -17.91 9.32 26.38
N ALA A 113 -19.19 9.64 26.59
CA ALA A 113 -19.70 10.06 27.88
C ALA A 113 -20.16 8.87 28.72
N GLU A 114 -20.88 7.94 28.10
CA GLU A 114 -21.42 6.77 28.78
C GLU A 114 -21.60 5.62 27.79
N ILE A 115 -21.42 4.39 28.27
CA ILE A 115 -21.75 3.17 27.53
C ILE A 115 -22.64 2.30 28.42
N GLN A 116 -23.82 1.95 27.93
CA GLN A 116 -24.75 1.06 28.58
C GLN A 116 -24.88 -0.22 27.76
N PHE A 117 -24.69 -1.38 28.39
CA PHE A 117 -24.89 -2.67 27.74
C PHE A 117 -26.13 -3.35 28.32
N ASN A 118 -27.17 -3.50 27.49
CA ASN A 118 -28.35 -4.25 27.88
C ASN A 118 -28.14 -5.72 27.54
N ARG A 119 -28.03 -6.53 28.59
CA ARG A 119 -28.03 -7.99 28.48
C ARG A 119 -29.48 -8.48 28.68
N PRO A 120 -30.07 -9.21 27.72
CA PRO A 120 -31.40 -9.77 27.91
C PRO A 120 -31.40 -10.79 29.05
N ALA A 121 -32.42 -10.70 29.92
CA ALA A 121 -32.52 -11.44 31.19
C ALA A 121 -32.48 -12.98 31.03
N THR A 122 -32.79 -13.49 29.85
CA THR A 122 -32.83 -14.93 29.52
C THR A 122 -31.50 -15.50 29.03
N GLY A 123 -30.44 -14.70 28.91
CA GLY A 123 -29.11 -15.18 28.50
C GLY A 123 -28.98 -15.59 27.02
N SER A 124 -30.08 -15.68 26.29
CA SER A 124 -30.19 -16.14 24.89
C SER A 124 -30.76 -15.06 23.95
N GLY A 125 -30.21 -13.85 24.00
CA GLY A 125 -30.58 -12.77 23.07
C GLY A 125 -29.39 -11.93 22.65
N ALA A 126 -29.49 -11.33 21.46
CA ALA A 126 -28.46 -10.43 20.93
C ALA A 126 -28.20 -9.30 21.92
N LYS A 127 -26.92 -9.09 22.26
CA LYS A 127 -26.50 -7.97 23.11
C LYS A 127 -26.79 -6.68 22.35
N ILE A 128 -27.55 -5.77 22.96
CA ILE A 128 -27.80 -4.43 22.46
C ILE A 128 -27.24 -3.45 23.47
N GLY A 129 -26.62 -2.38 23.01
CA GLY A 129 -26.06 -1.35 23.87
C GLY A 129 -26.50 0.03 23.44
N LYS A 130 -26.25 1.02 24.28
CA LYS A 130 -26.35 2.43 23.93
C LYS A 130 -25.03 3.10 24.27
N MET A 131 -24.57 3.99 23.40
CA MET A 131 -23.39 4.80 23.64
C MET A 131 -23.74 6.26 23.46
N THR A 132 -23.39 7.06 24.45
CA THR A 132 -23.57 8.51 24.40
C THR A 132 -22.26 9.15 24.01
N LEU A 133 -22.26 9.88 22.90
CA LEU A 133 -21.12 10.65 22.40
C LEU A 133 -21.38 12.14 22.58
N LYS A 134 -20.37 12.85 23.13
CA LYS A 134 -20.39 14.30 23.34
C LYS A 134 -19.33 14.99 22.48
N THR A 135 -19.74 16.06 21.81
CA THR A 135 -18.89 17.10 21.24
C THR A 135 -19.10 18.41 22.01
N THR A 136 -18.42 19.49 21.64
CA THR A 136 -18.70 20.80 22.25
C THR A 136 -20.07 21.37 21.90
N GLU A 137 -20.68 20.90 20.81
CA GLU A 137 -21.93 21.45 20.27
C GLU A 137 -23.12 20.52 20.49
N LEU A 138 -22.90 19.21 20.39
CA LEU A 138 -23.97 18.21 20.39
C LEU A 138 -23.63 17.01 21.27
N GLU A 139 -24.67 16.49 21.93
CA GLU A 139 -24.68 15.21 22.63
C GLU A 139 -25.71 14.31 21.97
N THR A 140 -25.27 13.12 21.54
CA THR A 140 -26.11 12.19 20.77
C THR A 140 -25.98 10.78 21.30
N ILE A 141 -27.10 10.08 21.38
CA ILE A 141 -27.18 8.69 21.83
C ILE A 141 -27.24 7.78 20.59
N TYR A 142 -26.35 6.80 20.54
CA TYR A 142 -26.26 5.80 19.48
C TYR A 142 -26.63 4.43 20.01
N ASP A 143 -27.55 3.75 19.33
CA ASP A 143 -27.85 2.34 19.59
C ASP A 143 -26.75 1.46 18.97
N LEU A 144 -26.18 0.57 19.78
CA LEU A 144 -25.10 -0.33 19.41
C LEU A 144 -25.64 -1.75 19.19
N GLY A 145 -25.30 -2.33 18.04
CA GLY A 145 -25.54 -3.75 17.77
C GLY A 145 -24.43 -4.66 18.31
N GLN A 146 -24.66 -5.97 18.26
CA GLN A 146 -23.77 -6.99 18.81
C GLN A 146 -22.30 -6.87 18.35
N LYS A 147 -22.05 -6.71 17.05
CA LYS A 147 -20.68 -6.59 16.50
C LYS A 147 -19.93 -5.35 17.02
N MET A 148 -20.64 -4.25 17.22
CA MET A 148 -20.06 -3.01 17.76
C MET A 148 -19.70 -3.17 19.23
N ILE A 149 -20.53 -3.86 20.01
CA ILE A 149 -20.26 -4.17 21.42
C ILE A 149 -19.03 -5.08 21.55
N GLU A 150 -18.92 -6.09 20.70
CA GLU A 150 -17.74 -6.98 20.66
C GLU A 150 -16.47 -6.19 20.33
N ALA A 151 -16.51 -5.27 19.36
CA ALA A 151 -15.39 -4.40 19.02
C ALA A 151 -14.98 -3.47 20.18
N LEU A 152 -15.94 -2.82 20.83
CA LEU A 152 -15.69 -1.95 21.99
C LEU A 152 -15.11 -2.72 23.18
N THR A 153 -15.60 -3.95 23.41
CA THR A 153 -15.08 -4.83 24.47
C THR A 153 -13.66 -5.28 24.17
N LYS A 154 -13.36 -5.62 22.90
CA LYS A 154 -12.01 -6.01 22.46
C LYS A 154 -11.00 -4.88 22.62
N GLU A 155 -11.42 -3.64 22.37
CA GLU A 155 -10.55 -2.45 22.50
C GLU A 155 -10.56 -1.84 23.91
N ASN A 156 -11.24 -2.46 24.87
CA ASN A 156 -11.37 -1.97 26.25
C ASN A 156 -11.80 -0.50 26.34
N VAL A 157 -12.74 -0.09 25.47
CA VAL A 157 -13.24 1.29 25.45
C VAL A 157 -14.06 1.54 26.71
N GLN A 158 -13.65 2.53 27.51
CA GLN A 158 -14.32 2.94 28.73
C GLN A 158 -14.55 4.45 28.73
N ALA A 159 -15.63 4.90 29.36
CA ALA A 159 -15.87 6.32 29.63
C ALA A 159 -14.83 6.82 30.66
N ARG A 160 -13.64 7.19 30.20
CA ARG A 160 -12.58 7.77 31.03
C ARG A 160 -12.69 9.29 31.01
N LEU A 161 -12.87 9.88 32.19
CA LEU A 161 -13.19 11.30 32.32
C LEU A 161 -12.04 12.26 31.98
N ASN A 162 -10.76 11.86 32.03
CA ASN A 162 -9.70 12.84 32.33
C ASN A 162 -8.48 12.95 31.39
N LEU A 163 -8.50 12.45 30.15
CA LEU A 163 -7.27 12.45 29.31
C LEU A 163 -7.35 13.23 27.98
N PHE A 164 -8.52 13.59 27.49
CA PHE A 164 -8.66 14.31 26.21
C PHE A 164 -9.74 15.40 26.29
N ASN A 165 -9.44 16.54 25.63
CA ASN A 165 -10.38 17.63 25.43
C ASN A 165 -11.55 17.15 24.56
N VAL A 166 -12.76 17.66 24.85
CA VAL A 166 -13.95 17.38 24.05
C VAL A 166 -13.70 17.92 22.62
N PRO A 167 -13.85 17.07 21.58
CA PRO A 167 -13.64 17.52 20.21
C PRO A 167 -14.65 18.62 19.85
N LYS A 168 -14.14 19.65 19.15
CA LYS A 168 -14.94 20.79 18.69
C LYS A 168 -15.60 20.49 17.33
N GLY A 169 -16.77 21.08 17.11
CA GLY A 169 -17.54 20.99 15.87
C GLY A 169 -18.52 19.83 15.83
N GLU A 170 -19.03 19.56 14.62
CA GLU A 170 -20.02 18.50 14.36
C GLU A 170 -19.47 17.10 14.66
N LEU A 171 -20.38 16.26 15.15
CA LEU A 171 -20.09 14.89 15.53
C LEU A 171 -19.90 13.96 14.32
N GLN A 172 -20.57 14.26 13.19
CA GLN A 172 -20.34 13.58 11.92
C GLN A 172 -19.42 14.40 11.03
N LYS A 173 -18.20 13.92 10.80
CA LYS A 173 -17.24 14.55 9.89
C LYS A 173 -17.13 13.75 8.62
N ARG A 174 -17.13 14.43 7.48
CA ARG A 174 -16.75 13.83 6.19
C ARG A 174 -15.24 13.94 6.05
N LYS A 175 -14.55 12.80 5.95
CA LYS A 175 -13.11 12.78 5.71
C LYS A 175 -12.83 11.92 4.50
N GLU A 176 -11.99 12.43 3.62
CA GLU A 176 -11.50 11.70 2.46
C GLU A 176 -10.31 10.85 2.89
N PHE A 177 -10.43 9.55 2.65
CA PHE A 177 -9.38 8.58 2.89
C PHE A 177 -8.80 8.15 1.57
N VAL A 178 -7.48 8.26 1.49
CA VAL A 178 -6.67 7.76 0.40
C VAL A 178 -6.27 6.34 0.78
N HIS A 179 -7.02 5.34 0.28
CA HIS A 179 -6.72 3.94 0.49
C HIS A 179 -5.79 3.46 -0.61
N THR A 180 -4.62 2.98 -0.22
CA THR A 180 -3.69 2.32 -1.14
C THR A 180 -3.93 0.81 -1.05
N VAL A 181 -4.29 0.18 -2.17
CA VAL A 181 -4.47 -1.28 -2.24
C VAL A 181 -3.53 -1.85 -3.29
N THR A 182 -2.89 -2.97 -2.97
CA THR A 182 -2.10 -3.75 -3.93
C THR A 182 -2.95 -4.90 -4.45
N PHE A 183 -2.77 -5.28 -5.72
CA PHE A 183 -3.57 -6.34 -6.36
C PHE A 183 -3.59 -7.65 -5.57
N LEU A 184 -2.49 -7.98 -4.90
CA LEU A 184 -2.38 -9.19 -4.07
C LEU A 184 -3.11 -9.05 -2.72
N ALA A 185 -3.17 -7.85 -2.14
CA ALA A 185 -3.80 -7.58 -0.85
C ALA A 185 -5.34 -7.53 -0.89
N LEU A 186 -5.95 -7.60 -2.08
CA LEU A 186 -7.40 -7.78 -2.21
C LEU A 186 -7.87 -9.17 -1.74
N PHE A 187 -6.95 -10.10 -1.49
CA PHE A 187 -7.24 -11.44 -1.02
C PHE A 187 -6.49 -11.75 0.28
N SER A 188 -7.18 -12.37 1.25
CA SER A 188 -6.58 -12.86 2.50
C SER A 188 -5.53 -13.94 2.23
N ASP A 189 -4.56 -14.04 3.14
CA ASP A 189 -3.30 -14.82 3.19
C ASP A 189 -3.27 -16.30 2.71
N ASP A 190 -4.33 -16.90 2.19
CA ASP A 190 -4.36 -18.29 1.67
C ASP A 190 -4.35 -18.34 0.13
N ILE A 191 -3.37 -17.66 -0.49
CA ILE A 191 -3.41 -17.42 -1.94
C ILE A 191 -2.60 -18.49 -2.70
N GLY A 192 -3.33 -19.46 -3.25
CA GLY A 192 -2.85 -20.30 -4.36
C GLY A 192 -2.86 -19.55 -5.70
N GLU A 193 -2.80 -20.27 -6.82
CA GLU A 193 -2.88 -19.66 -8.15
C GLU A 193 -4.22 -18.92 -8.35
N ILE A 194 -4.16 -17.62 -8.67
CA ILE A 194 -5.36 -16.82 -8.97
C ILE A 194 -5.81 -17.12 -10.39
N LYS A 195 -7.04 -17.64 -10.53
CA LYS A 195 -7.70 -17.89 -11.82
C LYS A 195 -7.77 -16.63 -12.69
N SER A 196 -7.56 -16.79 -14.00
CA SER A 196 -7.54 -15.68 -14.97
C SER A 196 -8.84 -14.85 -14.98
N GLU A 197 -10.01 -15.50 -14.85
CA GLU A 197 -11.32 -14.82 -14.80
C GLU A 197 -11.40 -13.79 -13.66
N VAL A 198 -10.79 -14.08 -12.51
CA VAL A 198 -10.79 -13.17 -11.36
C VAL A 198 -9.87 -11.98 -11.64
N ARG A 199 -8.76 -12.20 -12.34
CA ARG A 199 -7.82 -11.14 -12.73
C ARG A 199 -8.45 -10.19 -13.72
N GLU A 200 -9.10 -10.71 -14.76
CA GLU A 200 -9.81 -9.90 -15.76
C GLU A 200 -10.90 -9.05 -15.11
N ARG A 201 -11.76 -9.65 -14.28
CA ARG A 201 -12.80 -8.91 -13.57
C ARG A 201 -12.26 -7.82 -12.63
N ILE A 202 -11.07 -8.00 -12.07
CA ILE A 202 -10.42 -6.96 -11.25
C ILE A 202 -9.85 -5.87 -12.15
N ASN A 203 -9.19 -6.25 -13.25
CA ASN A 203 -8.63 -5.31 -14.20
C ASN A 203 -9.71 -4.38 -14.78
N ASP A 204 -10.87 -4.93 -15.14
CA ASP A 204 -12.01 -4.15 -15.65
C ASP A 204 -12.50 -3.12 -14.61
N LYS A 205 -12.61 -3.53 -13.35
CA LYS A 205 -13.02 -2.63 -12.25
C LYS A 205 -11.98 -1.56 -11.94
N VAL A 206 -10.69 -1.89 -12.03
CA VAL A 206 -9.61 -0.92 -11.82
C VAL A 206 -9.59 0.08 -12.97
N ALA A 207 -9.82 -0.36 -14.20
CA ALA A 207 -9.96 0.50 -15.36
C ALA A 207 -11.17 1.45 -15.21
N GLU A 208 -12.34 0.92 -14.80
CA GLU A 208 -13.53 1.71 -14.51
C GLU A 208 -13.25 2.78 -13.44
N TRP A 209 -12.63 2.42 -12.32
CA TRP A 209 -12.30 3.40 -11.27
C TRP A 209 -11.28 4.44 -11.70
N HIS A 210 -10.37 4.08 -12.61
CA HIS A 210 -9.41 5.00 -13.20
C HIS A 210 -10.10 6.01 -14.12
N GLU A 211 -11.00 5.56 -15.00
CA GLU A 211 -11.79 6.43 -15.88
C GLU A 211 -12.74 7.36 -15.10
N GLU A 212 -13.34 6.86 -14.02
CA GLU A 212 -14.19 7.66 -13.12
C GLU A 212 -13.39 8.64 -12.24
N GLY A 213 -12.05 8.59 -12.25
CA GLY A 213 -11.18 9.41 -11.40
C GLY A 213 -11.26 9.07 -9.90
N LYS A 214 -11.83 7.89 -9.55
CA LYS A 214 -11.90 7.38 -8.16
C LYS A 214 -10.63 6.64 -7.76
N ALA A 215 -9.84 6.21 -8.73
CA ALA A 215 -8.57 5.54 -8.53
C ALA A 215 -7.44 6.15 -9.38
N GLU A 216 -6.27 6.32 -8.78
CA GLU A 216 -5.03 6.62 -9.50
C GLU A 216 -4.16 5.36 -9.54
N ILE A 217 -3.66 5.03 -10.73
CA ILE A 217 -2.74 3.90 -10.93
C ILE A 217 -1.31 4.46 -10.87
N VAL A 218 -0.54 4.03 -9.89
CA VAL A 218 0.86 4.42 -9.76
C VAL A 218 1.75 3.30 -10.29
N PRO A 219 2.60 3.55 -11.30
CA PRO A 219 3.55 2.58 -11.82
C PRO A 219 4.48 2.09 -10.71
N ASP A 220 4.78 0.79 -10.73
CA ASP A 220 5.63 0.11 -9.74
C ASP A 220 6.93 -0.39 -10.35
N VAL A 221 7.81 -0.94 -9.53
CA VAL A 221 9.10 -1.50 -9.96
C VAL A 221 9.20 -2.95 -9.57
N LEU A 222 9.33 -3.80 -10.57
CA LEU A 222 9.70 -5.19 -10.40
C LEU A 222 11.23 -5.32 -10.47
N PHE A 223 11.86 -5.67 -9.36
CA PHE A 223 13.28 -5.99 -9.32
C PHE A 223 13.51 -7.51 -9.30
N ILE A 224 14.33 -8.00 -10.23
CA ILE A 224 14.78 -9.39 -10.30
C ILE A 224 16.29 -9.43 -10.13
N ASP A 225 16.75 -10.00 -9.03
CA ASP A 225 18.17 -10.30 -8.85
C ASP A 225 18.54 -11.60 -9.57
N GLU A 226 19.81 -11.72 -9.96
CA GLU A 226 20.37 -12.91 -10.59
C GLU A 226 19.56 -13.44 -11.79
N VAL A 227 19.16 -12.54 -12.70
CA VAL A 227 18.28 -12.86 -13.85
C VAL A 227 18.83 -13.97 -14.76
N HIS A 228 20.15 -14.23 -14.72
CA HIS A 228 20.78 -15.35 -15.43
C HIS A 228 20.34 -16.74 -14.95
N MET A 229 19.60 -16.82 -13.85
CA MET A 229 18.97 -18.04 -13.36
C MET A 229 17.57 -18.29 -13.97
N LEU A 230 17.03 -17.34 -14.74
CA LEU A 230 15.74 -17.48 -15.40
C LEU A 230 15.86 -18.18 -16.75
N ASP A 231 14.89 -19.06 -17.02
CA ASP A 231 14.73 -19.71 -18.31
C ASP A 231 14.04 -18.81 -19.35
N ILE A 232 14.13 -19.21 -20.62
CA ILE A 232 13.55 -18.47 -21.76
C ILE A 232 12.03 -18.28 -21.66
N GLU A 233 11.33 -19.21 -21.01
CA GLU A 233 9.89 -19.14 -20.78
C GLU A 233 9.52 -17.95 -19.88
N TYR A 234 10.33 -17.68 -18.86
CA TYR A 234 10.14 -16.51 -17.97
C TYR A 234 10.40 -15.20 -18.71
N PHE A 235 11.42 -15.14 -19.57
CA PHE A 235 11.65 -13.95 -20.39
C PHE A 235 10.50 -13.71 -21.37
N SER A 236 9.94 -14.76 -21.95
CA SER A 236 8.78 -14.67 -22.84
C SER A 236 7.55 -14.14 -22.08
N PHE A 237 7.34 -14.61 -20.85
CA PHE A 237 6.29 -14.10 -19.98
C PHE A 237 6.49 -12.63 -19.61
N LEU A 238 7.72 -12.25 -19.21
CA LEU A 238 8.05 -10.88 -18.81
C LEU A 238 7.88 -9.90 -19.97
N ASN A 239 8.28 -10.28 -21.18
CA ASN A 239 8.08 -9.45 -22.37
C ASN A 239 6.59 -9.19 -22.63
N ARG A 240 5.75 -10.23 -22.54
CA ARG A 240 4.29 -10.06 -22.66
C ARG A 240 3.70 -9.20 -21.54
N ALA A 241 4.26 -9.29 -20.32
CA ALA A 241 3.82 -8.47 -19.20
C ALA A 241 4.22 -6.99 -19.36
N LEU A 242 5.35 -6.70 -20.01
CA LEU A 242 5.80 -5.34 -20.32
C LEU A 242 4.99 -4.66 -21.44
N GLU A 243 4.23 -5.43 -22.23
CA GLU A 243 3.35 -4.90 -23.27
C GLU A 243 2.01 -4.36 -22.72
N SER A 244 1.68 -4.65 -21.46
CA SER A 244 0.40 -4.25 -20.85
C SER A 244 0.45 -2.81 -20.34
N ASP A 245 -0.51 -1.96 -20.68
CA ASP A 245 -0.55 -0.52 -20.33
C ASP A 245 -0.30 -0.18 -18.85
N MET A 246 -0.60 -1.09 -17.92
CA MET A 246 -0.25 -0.99 -16.50
C MET A 246 1.19 -1.44 -16.18
N VAL A 247 2.18 -1.00 -16.97
CA VAL A 247 3.54 -1.54 -16.86
C VAL A 247 4.24 -1.12 -15.56
N SER A 248 4.70 -2.13 -14.82
CA SER A 248 5.74 -1.95 -13.81
C SER A 248 7.13 -1.93 -14.45
N ILE A 249 7.96 -0.99 -14.05
CA ILE A 249 9.37 -0.89 -14.46
C ILE A 249 10.08 -2.19 -14.10
N LEU A 250 10.62 -2.90 -15.09
CA LEU A 250 11.40 -4.11 -14.85
C LEU A 250 12.88 -3.73 -14.69
N ILE A 251 13.45 -4.02 -13.52
CA ILE A 251 14.89 -3.91 -13.27
C ILE A 251 15.46 -5.30 -13.04
N MET A 252 16.43 -5.68 -13.85
CA MET A 252 17.10 -6.97 -13.76
C MET A 252 18.56 -6.76 -13.38
N ALA A 253 19.09 -7.61 -12.50
CA ALA A 253 20.51 -7.63 -12.16
C ALA A 253 21.15 -8.95 -12.58
N THR A 254 22.38 -8.90 -13.07
CA THR A 254 23.18 -10.10 -13.33
C THR A 254 24.61 -9.96 -12.84
N ASN A 255 25.08 -11.00 -12.16
CA ASN A 255 26.48 -11.21 -11.77
C ASN A 255 27.28 -11.92 -12.88
N ARG A 256 26.60 -12.50 -13.88
CA ARG A 256 27.20 -13.24 -14.98
C ARG A 256 27.14 -12.40 -16.26
N GLY A 257 28.31 -12.12 -16.83
CA GLY A 257 28.45 -11.39 -18.09
C GLY A 257 29.92 -11.07 -18.39
N ILE A 258 30.29 -11.15 -19.66
CA ILE A 258 31.60 -10.71 -20.14
C ILE A 258 31.62 -9.18 -20.05
N THR A 259 32.33 -8.65 -19.06
CA THR A 259 32.75 -7.24 -19.08
C THR A 259 33.89 -7.16 -20.08
N LYS A 260 33.62 -6.62 -21.27
CA LYS A 260 34.68 -6.14 -22.17
C LYS A 260 35.11 -4.74 -21.72
#